data_AF-A0A0D6QSS4-F1
#
_entry.id   AF-A0A0D6QSS4-F1
#
_cell.length_a   1.000
_cell.length_b   1.000
_cell.length_c   1.000
_cell.angle_alpha   90.00
_cell.angle_beta   90.00
_cell.angle_gamma   90.00
#
_symmetry.space_group_name_H-M   'P 1'
#
loop_
_entity.id
_entity.type
_entity.pdbx_description
1 polymer ?
#
loop_
_entity_poly.entity_id
_entity_poly.type
_entity_poly.pdbx_seq_one_letter_code
_entity_poly.pdbx_strand_id
1 'polypeptide(L)'
;MAITVITEPYAVNTRRACSAGAVGRHYYSHVVSGVAVQRNQPALKFGWSKPENLSSRGLKCRCSAKVIEPAVVAEKEQEKGDPFEGLSQVCAVLGTQWGDEGKGKLVDILAQRYDIVARCQGGANAGHTIYNNEGKKFALHLVPSGILHEKALCIIGNGAVVHLPGLFKEIDGLESNGVSCKGRLLVSDRAHLLFDFHQAVDGLREAELAGSLIGTTKRGIGPCYASKVTRNGIRVSDLRHMDTFPEKLEVLLHDAASRFKGFEYSKSMLEAEVENYKRHSERLEPYIADTVHVIHEAYSHKKRILVEGGQATMLDIDFGTYPFVTSSNPSAGGICTGLGIAPRHLGDVIGVAKAYTTRVGSGPYPTEIFDELGEKLRAAGHEYGTTTGRPRRCGWLDLVALQYSCKINGFSSLNLTKLDVLSGFSQIRLGVAYKGPDGNLLPSFPADLELLEKVEVVYEDMPGWQADISAVRQYKDLPAAACKYVERIESLLGIPINYIGVGPGRNALIVKS
;
A
#
# COMPACT_ATOMS: atom_id res chain seq x y z
N MET A 1 -52.37 -34.07 -19.15
CA MET A 1 -52.09 -35.13 -20.14
C MET A 1 -50.66 -35.60 -19.93
N ALA A 2 -50.51 -36.88 -19.59
CA ALA A 2 -49.32 -37.72 -19.43
C ALA A 2 -47.93 -37.07 -19.28
N ILE A 3 -47.37 -37.16 -18.07
CA ILE A 3 -45.92 -37.24 -17.84
C ILE A 3 -45.61 -38.72 -17.60
N THR A 4 -44.83 -39.31 -18.50
CA THR A 4 -44.38 -40.71 -18.41
C THR A 4 -43.13 -40.79 -17.55
N VAL A 5 -43.24 -41.50 -16.43
CA VAL A 5 -42.15 -41.99 -15.60
C VAL A 5 -41.58 -43.26 -16.24
N ILE A 6 -40.26 -43.35 -16.38
CA ILE A 6 -39.58 -44.64 -16.55
C ILE A 6 -38.50 -44.73 -15.47
N THR A 7 -38.72 -45.68 -14.57
CA THR A 7 -37.78 -46.18 -13.57
C THR A 7 -37.37 -47.61 -13.94
N GLU A 8 -36.26 -48.03 -13.32
CA GLU A 8 -35.82 -49.41 -13.05
C GLU A 8 -34.78 -50.07 -14.00
N PRO A 9 -34.12 -51.18 -13.59
CA PRO A 9 -33.07 -51.22 -12.55
C PRO A 9 -31.91 -52.17 -12.98
N TYR A 10 -30.92 -52.42 -12.13
CA TYR A 10 -30.50 -53.78 -11.69
C TYR A 10 -29.15 -53.79 -10.97
N ALA A 11 -29.07 -54.75 -10.06
CA ALA A 11 -28.19 -54.89 -8.92
C ALA A 11 -27.10 -55.96 -9.12
N VAL A 12 -25.98 -55.78 -8.42
CA VAL A 12 -25.26 -56.75 -7.55
C VAL A 12 -24.82 -58.12 -8.13
N ASN A 13 -23.50 -58.39 -8.08
CA ASN A 13 -22.87 -59.46 -7.25
C ASN A 13 -21.33 -59.49 -7.44
N THR A 14 -20.53 -59.17 -6.41
CA THR A 14 -19.87 -60.07 -5.42
C THR A 14 -18.75 -60.97 -5.93
N ARG A 15 -17.56 -60.84 -5.31
CA ARG A 15 -16.80 -61.81 -4.48
C ARG A 15 -15.29 -61.55 -4.63
N ARG A 16 -14.64 -61.10 -3.53
CA ARG A 16 -13.79 -61.89 -2.57
C ARG A 16 -12.38 -62.16 -3.13
N ALA A 17 -11.28 -62.12 -2.38
CA ALA A 17 -11.06 -61.98 -0.93
C ALA A 17 -9.56 -61.88 -0.63
N CYS A 18 -9.26 -61.31 0.55
CA CYS A 18 -8.20 -61.65 1.52
C CYS A 18 -6.72 -61.47 1.09
N SER A 19 -5.79 -61.07 1.96
CA SER A 19 -5.65 -61.19 3.43
C SER A 19 -4.54 -60.22 3.86
N ALA A 20 -4.70 -59.42 4.92
CA ALA A 20 -4.47 -59.74 6.33
C ALA A 20 -2.99 -59.95 6.70
N GLY A 21 -2.51 -59.13 7.65
CA GLY A 21 -1.19 -59.24 8.26
C GLY A 21 -0.92 -58.10 9.24
N ALA A 22 -1.57 -58.15 10.40
CA ALA A 22 -1.21 -57.33 11.56
C ALA A 22 0.04 -57.90 12.27
N VAL A 23 0.70 -57.03 13.06
CA VAL A 23 1.31 -57.26 14.39
C VAL A 23 2.60 -56.42 14.52
N GLY A 24 2.72 -55.70 15.65
CA GLY A 24 4.02 -55.28 16.18
C GLY A 24 4.08 -53.90 16.83
N ARG A 25 3.54 -53.76 18.05
CA ARG A 25 4.03 -52.75 19.00
C ARG A 25 5.44 -53.15 19.42
N HIS A 26 6.41 -52.25 19.34
CA HIS A 26 7.56 -52.26 20.26
C HIS A 26 8.05 -50.85 20.56
N TYR A 27 8.20 -50.63 21.86
CA TYR A 27 8.82 -49.52 22.54
C TYR A 27 10.25 -49.27 22.06
N TYR A 28 10.65 -48.00 21.95
CA TYR A 28 12.00 -47.57 22.30
C TYR A 28 11.92 -46.38 23.24
N SER A 29 12.00 -46.70 24.53
CA SER A 29 12.54 -45.83 25.56
C SER A 29 14.07 -45.87 25.48
N HIS A 30 14.72 -44.72 25.35
CA HIS A 30 16.03 -44.53 25.98
C HIS A 30 15.99 -43.27 26.82
N VAL A 31 16.21 -43.51 28.12
CA VAL A 31 16.39 -42.55 29.19
C VAL A 31 17.90 -42.48 29.47
N VAL A 32 18.32 -41.32 30.00
CA VAL A 32 19.50 -41.04 30.84
C VAL A 32 20.85 -40.76 30.15
N SER A 33 21.21 -39.49 30.07
CA SER A 33 22.16 -38.83 30.99
C SER A 33 22.26 -37.35 30.55
N GLY A 34 22.15 -36.33 31.39
CA GLY A 34 22.49 -36.25 32.80
C GLY A 34 23.87 -35.60 32.94
N VAL A 35 23.99 -34.30 32.64
CA VAL A 35 25.07 -33.47 33.19
C VAL A 35 24.50 -32.11 33.58
N ALA A 36 24.27 -31.96 34.89
CA ALA A 36 24.20 -30.68 35.55
C ALA A 36 25.60 -30.07 35.61
N VAL A 37 25.73 -28.78 35.30
CA VAL A 37 26.89 -27.98 35.73
C VAL A 37 26.36 -26.81 36.54
N GLN A 38 26.43 -26.95 37.86
CA GLN A 38 26.36 -25.84 38.80
C GLN A 38 27.77 -25.25 38.99
N ARG A 39 27.80 -23.91 38.96
CA ARG A 39 28.64 -22.98 39.73
C ARG A 39 30.17 -23.11 39.62
N ASN A 40 30.79 -22.04 39.12
CA ASN A 40 31.60 -21.15 39.98
C ASN A 40 31.95 -19.82 39.27
N GLN A 41 31.68 -18.71 39.96
CA GLN A 41 32.28 -17.39 39.68
C GLN A 41 33.77 -17.41 40.07
N PRO A 42 34.53 -16.38 39.70
CA PRO A 42 34.77 -15.35 40.71
C PRO A 42 34.57 -13.91 40.21
N ALA A 43 34.03 -13.11 41.12
CA ALA A 43 33.94 -11.67 41.04
C ALA A 43 35.34 -11.02 41.11
N LEU A 44 35.61 -10.08 40.20
CA LEU A 44 36.73 -9.14 40.32
C LEU A 44 36.24 -7.89 41.07
N LYS A 45 36.69 -7.76 42.32
CA LYS A 45 36.65 -6.51 43.09
C LYS A 45 37.92 -5.71 42.77
N PHE A 46 37.75 -4.46 42.34
CA PHE A 46 38.77 -3.42 42.50
C PHE A 46 38.16 -2.27 43.29
N GLY A 47 38.88 -1.79 44.31
CA GLY A 47 38.45 -0.71 45.18
C GLY A 47 39.50 0.38 45.31
N TRP A 48 39.00 1.56 45.69
CA TRP A 48 39.65 2.76 46.23
C TRP A 48 40.44 3.61 45.20
N SER A 49 40.38 4.95 45.17
CA SER A 49 40.11 5.98 46.20
C SER A 49 39.80 7.36 45.58
N LYS A 50 39.09 8.23 46.33
CA LYS A 50 38.93 9.68 46.09
C LYS A 50 40.27 10.44 46.22
N PRO A 51 40.34 11.70 45.73
CA PRO A 51 41.04 12.74 46.48
C PRO A 51 40.17 13.96 46.78
N GLU A 52 40.33 14.47 47.99
CA GLU A 52 39.85 15.76 48.48
C GLU A 52 40.84 16.90 48.16
N ASN A 53 40.27 18.11 48.21
CA ASN A 53 40.83 19.47 48.18
C ASN A 53 42.28 19.67 48.64
N LEU A 54 42.99 20.56 47.93
CA LEU A 54 44.01 21.43 48.50
C LEU A 54 44.03 22.80 47.80
N SER A 55 44.36 23.80 48.60
CA SER A 55 44.00 25.20 48.52
C SER A 55 45.05 26.12 47.90
N SER A 56 44.55 27.20 47.29
CA SER A 56 45.03 28.60 47.30
C SER A 56 46.53 28.96 47.15
N ARG A 57 46.80 29.74 46.08
CA ARG A 57 47.65 30.94 45.96
C ARG A 57 47.38 31.45 44.52
N GLY A 58 46.87 32.64 44.21
CA GLY A 58 46.92 33.94 44.87
C GLY A 58 47.67 34.90 43.96
N LEU A 59 47.06 35.40 42.87
CA LEU A 59 47.56 36.56 42.12
C LEU A 59 46.42 37.54 41.83
N LYS A 60 46.61 38.77 42.32
CA LYS A 60 45.74 39.93 42.13
C LYS A 60 45.83 40.45 40.69
N CYS A 61 44.72 40.83 40.08
CA CYS A 61 44.73 41.93 39.11
C CYS A 61 43.41 42.72 39.11
N ARG A 62 43.54 44.03 38.86
CA ARG A 62 42.61 45.11 39.13
C ARG A 62 41.33 45.07 38.31
N CYS A 63 40.24 45.52 38.93
CA CYS A 63 38.96 45.84 38.28
C CYS A 63 39.08 47.00 37.29
N SER A 64 38.44 46.84 36.13
CA SER A 64 37.79 47.93 35.40
C SER A 64 36.39 47.46 35.01
N ALA A 65 35.37 48.12 35.54
CA ALA A 65 33.98 47.79 35.28
C ALA A 65 33.61 48.17 33.83
N LYS A 66 33.33 47.18 32.99
CA LYS A 66 32.49 47.34 31.80
C LYS A 66 31.16 46.68 32.12
N VAL A 67 30.08 47.45 31.97
CA VAL A 67 28.71 46.92 31.97
C VAL A 67 28.62 46.00 30.75
N ILE A 68 28.49 44.70 31.01
CA ILE A 68 28.20 43.69 29.98
C ILE A 68 26.68 43.53 30.01
N GLU A 69 26.02 43.92 28.93
CA GLU A 69 24.59 43.60 28.72
C GLU A 69 24.38 42.09 28.87
N PRO A 70 23.30 41.63 29.51
CA PRO A 70 23.06 40.20 29.66
C PRO A 70 23.01 39.57 28.27
N ALA A 71 24.00 38.72 27.98
CA ALA A 71 23.97 37.90 26.79
C ALA A 71 22.66 37.13 26.80
N VAL A 72 21.81 37.41 25.82
CA VAL A 72 20.65 36.58 25.50
C VAL A 72 21.23 35.20 25.25
N VAL A 73 21.05 34.30 26.21
CA VAL A 73 21.33 32.89 26.02
C VAL A 73 20.30 32.43 25.01
N ALA A 74 20.66 32.46 23.73
CA ALA A 74 19.93 31.73 22.72
C ALA A 74 19.89 30.29 23.22
N GLU A 75 18.69 29.83 23.58
CA GLU A 75 18.44 28.42 23.78
C GLU A 75 18.97 27.74 22.52
N LYS A 76 20.02 26.94 22.68
CA LYS A 76 20.40 26.00 21.63
C LYS A 76 19.18 25.12 21.45
N GLU A 77 18.44 25.32 20.35
CA GLU A 77 17.54 24.30 19.84
C GLU A 77 18.38 23.01 19.83
N GLN A 78 18.04 22.06 20.70
CA GLN A 78 18.50 20.70 20.50
C GLN A 78 18.09 20.35 19.09
N GLU A 79 19.06 20.09 18.20
CA GLU A 79 18.82 19.40 16.95
C GLU A 79 18.10 18.10 17.34
N LYS A 80 16.76 18.12 17.30
CA LYS A 80 15.97 16.90 17.35
C LYS A 80 16.49 16.07 16.19
N GLY A 81 17.04 14.89 16.48
CA GLY A 81 17.40 13.92 15.46
C GLY A 81 16.27 13.77 14.45
N ASP A 82 16.61 13.42 13.21
CA ASP A 82 15.61 13.34 12.15
C ASP A 82 14.45 12.43 12.62
N PRO A 83 13.19 12.91 12.67
CA PRO A 83 12.09 12.20 13.32
C PRO A 83 11.67 10.91 12.56
N PHE A 84 12.32 10.64 11.44
CA PHE A 84 12.20 9.41 10.66
C PHE A 84 13.46 8.51 10.77
N GLU A 85 14.43 8.88 11.61
CA GLU A 85 15.55 8.01 12.03
C GLU A 85 14.98 6.78 12.73
N GLY A 86 15.42 5.60 12.29
CA GLY A 86 14.99 4.31 12.84
C GLY A 86 14.20 3.42 11.89
N LEU A 87 13.65 3.97 10.79
CA LEU A 87 13.04 3.11 9.77
C LEU A 87 14.10 2.19 9.13
N SER A 88 13.75 0.92 9.03
CA SER A 88 14.55 -0.16 8.46
C SER A 88 15.06 0.11 7.04
N GLN A 89 16.02 -0.71 6.61
CA GLN A 89 16.63 -0.60 5.28
C GLN A 89 15.59 -0.77 4.15
N VAL A 90 14.64 -1.70 4.30
CA VAL A 90 13.54 -1.91 3.35
C VAL A 90 12.24 -1.61 4.07
N CYS A 91 11.66 -0.45 3.76
CA CYS A 91 10.41 0.02 4.35
C CYS A 91 9.32 0.03 3.29
N ALA A 92 8.08 -0.20 3.69
CA ALA A 92 6.93 -0.14 2.80
C ALA A 92 5.85 0.82 3.31
N VAL A 93 5.13 1.43 2.37
CA VAL A 93 3.95 2.26 2.64
C VAL A 93 2.76 1.67 1.88
N LEU A 94 1.79 1.12 2.61
CA LEU A 94 0.63 0.43 2.04
C LEU A 94 -0.68 1.08 2.47
N GLY A 95 -1.72 0.94 1.65
CA GLY A 95 -3.06 1.43 1.97
C GLY A 95 -3.81 0.41 2.83
N THR A 96 -4.50 0.89 3.85
CA THR A 96 -5.18 0.00 4.80
C THR A 96 -6.66 -0.22 4.48
N GLN A 97 -7.29 0.66 3.71
CA GLN A 97 -8.74 0.73 3.48
C GLN A 97 -9.05 0.40 2.01
N TRP A 98 -9.91 1.19 1.34
CA TRP A 98 -10.32 1.04 -0.06
C TRP A 98 -9.69 2.09 -0.99
N GLY A 99 -8.45 2.49 -0.72
CA GLY A 99 -7.68 3.39 -1.58
C GLY A 99 -7.83 4.87 -1.21
N ASP A 100 -7.06 5.72 -1.92
CA ASP A 100 -7.05 7.17 -1.76
C ASP A 100 -6.77 7.68 -0.33
N GLU A 101 -6.00 6.93 0.46
CA GLU A 101 -5.63 7.30 1.84
C GLU A 101 -4.51 8.34 1.91
N GLY A 102 -3.91 8.72 0.77
CA GLY A 102 -2.83 9.73 0.74
C GLY A 102 -1.42 9.17 0.91
N LYS A 103 -1.18 7.92 0.51
CA LYS A 103 0.16 7.28 0.51
C LYS A 103 1.25 8.12 -0.13
N GLY A 104 0.95 8.69 -1.30
CA GLY A 104 1.92 9.48 -2.08
C GLY A 104 2.59 10.61 -1.28
N LYS A 105 1.85 11.28 -0.38
CA LYS A 105 2.41 12.31 0.49
C LYS A 105 3.46 11.74 1.45
N LEU A 106 3.16 10.63 2.12
CA LEU A 106 4.12 10.01 3.04
C LEU A 106 5.33 9.47 2.26
N VAL A 107 5.09 8.84 1.11
CA VAL A 107 6.19 8.34 0.25
C VAL A 107 7.09 9.49 -0.18
N ASP A 108 6.56 10.63 -0.61
CA ASP A 108 7.34 11.81 -0.98
C ASP A 108 8.15 12.38 0.20
N ILE A 109 7.61 12.36 1.42
CA ILE A 109 8.33 12.81 2.62
C ILE A 109 9.47 11.85 2.94
N LEU A 110 9.20 10.55 2.93
CA LEU A 110 10.17 9.50 3.25
C LEU A 110 11.25 9.36 2.17
N ALA A 111 10.91 9.53 0.88
CA ALA A 111 11.81 9.34 -0.25
C ALA A 111 13.10 10.18 -0.18
N GLN A 112 13.10 11.29 0.56
CA GLN A 112 14.30 12.08 0.85
C GLN A 112 15.42 11.29 1.56
N ARG A 113 15.08 10.16 2.17
CA ARG A 113 15.96 9.33 3.01
C ARG A 113 16.27 7.95 2.41
N TYR A 114 15.72 7.66 1.22
CA TYR A 114 15.84 6.37 0.58
C TYR A 114 16.55 6.50 -0.76
N ASP A 115 17.47 5.57 -1.04
CA ASP A 115 18.20 5.54 -2.31
C ASP A 115 17.30 5.06 -3.46
N ILE A 116 16.33 4.20 -3.16
CA ILE A 116 15.41 3.60 -4.14
C ILE A 116 13.97 3.79 -3.69
N VAL A 117 13.09 4.16 -4.63
CA VAL A 117 11.63 4.12 -4.44
C VAL A 117 10.99 3.23 -5.49
N ALA A 118 10.41 2.12 -5.05
CA ALA A 118 9.94 1.06 -5.95
C ALA A 118 8.43 0.84 -5.84
N ARG A 119 7.75 0.76 -7.00
CA ARG A 119 6.36 0.30 -7.10
C ARG A 119 6.35 -1.19 -7.39
N CYS A 120 5.61 -1.95 -6.59
CA CYS A 120 5.60 -3.41 -6.67
C CYS A 120 4.44 -4.00 -7.51
N GLN A 121 3.31 -3.32 -7.61
CA GLN A 121 2.10 -3.88 -8.24
C GLN A 121 1.18 -2.80 -8.82
N GLY A 122 0.11 -3.26 -9.48
CA GLY A 122 -0.92 -2.41 -10.06
C GLY A 122 -0.47 -1.81 -11.38
N GLY A 123 -1.16 -0.76 -11.81
CA GLY A 123 -0.78 -0.01 -13.01
C GLY A 123 -1.13 1.47 -12.88
N ALA A 124 -1.47 2.11 -13.99
CA ALA A 124 -1.89 3.51 -14.03
C ALA A 124 -3.29 3.78 -13.40
N ASN A 125 -3.85 2.81 -12.67
CA ASN A 125 -5.11 2.93 -11.93
C ASN A 125 -4.92 3.42 -10.48
N ALA A 126 -3.69 3.53 -9.99
CA ALA A 126 -3.38 4.27 -8.78
C ALA A 126 -2.96 5.70 -9.17
N GLY A 127 -3.50 6.70 -8.47
CA GLY A 127 -3.14 8.10 -8.66
C GLY A 127 -2.57 8.69 -7.38
N HIS A 128 -1.33 9.14 -7.41
CA HIS A 128 -0.67 9.82 -6.30
C HIS A 128 -0.50 11.30 -6.61
N THR A 129 -1.23 12.13 -5.87
CA THR A 129 -1.05 13.58 -5.91
C THR A 129 -0.03 13.98 -4.87
N ILE A 130 1.04 14.65 -5.29
CA ILE A 130 2.08 15.19 -4.43
C ILE A 130 2.33 16.66 -4.77
N TYR A 131 2.88 17.38 -3.80
CA TYR A 131 3.18 18.80 -3.92
C TYR A 131 4.66 18.99 -3.63
N ASN A 132 5.39 19.66 -4.53
CA ASN A 132 6.77 20.01 -4.28
C ASN A 132 6.89 21.18 -3.29
N ASN A 133 8.11 21.63 -2.99
CA ASN A 133 8.36 22.67 -2.01
C ASN A 133 7.76 24.04 -2.42
N GLU A 134 7.66 24.31 -3.72
CA GLU A 134 7.04 25.52 -4.28
C GLU A 134 5.49 25.42 -4.33
N GLY A 135 4.90 24.31 -3.87
CA GLY A 135 3.45 24.08 -3.89
C GLY A 135 2.91 23.64 -5.25
N LYS A 136 3.77 23.31 -6.22
CA LYS A 136 3.37 22.78 -7.52
C LYS A 136 2.84 21.36 -7.37
N LYS A 137 1.64 21.13 -7.92
CA LYS A 137 0.95 19.84 -7.89
C LYS A 137 1.47 18.92 -9.00
N PHE A 138 1.85 17.70 -8.63
CA PHE A 138 2.17 16.61 -9.55
C PHE A 138 1.19 15.46 -9.35
N ALA A 139 0.67 14.92 -10.44
CA ALA A 139 -0.23 13.76 -10.43
C ALA A 139 0.46 12.57 -11.10
N LEU A 140 0.96 11.66 -10.29
CA LEU A 140 1.67 10.47 -10.71
C LEU A 140 0.74 9.27 -10.80
N HIS A 141 0.99 8.39 -11.74
CA HIS A 141 0.22 7.18 -11.99
C HIS A 141 1.09 5.95 -11.91
N LEU A 142 2.04 5.74 -12.84
CA LEU A 142 2.97 4.61 -12.84
C LEU A 142 4.30 4.96 -12.20
N VAL A 143 4.79 6.18 -12.42
CA VAL A 143 6.09 6.61 -11.91
C VAL A 143 6.02 6.74 -10.39
N PRO A 144 6.94 6.10 -9.62
CA PRO A 144 6.95 6.24 -8.17
C PRO A 144 7.12 7.69 -7.70
N SER A 145 6.51 8.02 -6.56
CA SER A 145 6.46 9.39 -6.00
C SER A 145 7.84 9.93 -5.61
N GLY A 146 8.83 9.04 -5.46
CA GLY A 146 10.23 9.40 -5.25
C GLY A 146 10.87 10.18 -6.40
N ILE A 147 10.24 10.25 -7.58
CA ILE A 147 10.85 10.87 -8.77
C ILE A 147 11.14 12.38 -8.59
N LEU A 148 10.48 13.03 -7.63
CA LEU A 148 10.77 14.42 -7.26
C LEU A 148 12.07 14.60 -6.47
N HIS A 149 12.71 13.51 -6.00
CA HIS A 149 13.95 13.54 -5.23
C HIS A 149 15.13 13.12 -6.09
N GLU A 150 15.96 14.07 -6.53
CA GLU A 150 17.04 13.85 -7.51
C GLU A 150 17.98 12.67 -7.21
N LYS A 151 18.17 12.34 -5.94
CA LYS A 151 19.03 11.22 -5.49
C LYS A 151 18.34 9.86 -5.54
N ALA A 152 17.01 9.82 -5.57
CA ALA A 152 16.25 8.58 -5.56
C ALA A 152 16.19 7.98 -6.97
N LEU A 153 16.50 6.68 -7.04
CA LEU A 153 16.24 5.83 -8.19
C LEU A 153 14.83 5.25 -8.08
N CYS A 154 13.98 5.55 -9.05
CA CYS A 154 12.63 5.01 -9.14
C CYS A 154 12.61 3.70 -9.91
N ILE A 155 11.86 2.72 -9.40
CA ILE A 155 11.73 1.39 -10.03
C ILE A 155 10.25 1.04 -10.20
N ILE A 156 9.87 0.65 -11.43
CA ILE A 156 8.61 -0.04 -11.72
C ILE A 156 8.91 -1.54 -11.73
N GLY A 157 8.47 -2.24 -10.69
CA GLY A 157 8.73 -3.66 -10.46
C GLY A 157 7.99 -4.61 -11.38
N ASN A 158 8.39 -5.88 -11.34
CA ASN A 158 7.84 -6.96 -12.18
C ASN A 158 6.38 -7.32 -11.87
N GLY A 159 5.86 -6.92 -10.70
CA GLY A 159 4.46 -7.12 -10.35
C GLY A 159 3.51 -6.10 -10.97
N ALA A 160 4.03 -4.99 -11.49
CA ALA A 160 3.23 -3.96 -12.16
C ALA A 160 2.85 -4.35 -13.59
N VAL A 161 1.78 -3.73 -14.10
CA VAL A 161 1.35 -3.78 -15.50
C VAL A 161 1.54 -2.40 -16.14
N VAL A 162 2.28 -2.34 -17.24
CA VAL A 162 2.80 -1.10 -17.81
C VAL A 162 2.11 -0.77 -19.12
N HIS A 163 1.34 0.32 -19.14
CA HIS A 163 0.80 0.91 -20.37
C HIS A 163 1.81 1.91 -20.92
N LEU A 164 2.52 1.57 -22.00
CA LEU A 164 3.61 2.40 -22.53
C LEU A 164 3.15 3.79 -23.00
N PRO A 165 2.04 3.95 -23.75
CA PRO A 165 1.57 5.28 -24.12
C PRO A 165 1.28 6.15 -22.89
N GLY A 166 0.69 5.58 -21.84
CA GLY A 166 0.43 6.27 -20.58
C GLY A 166 1.72 6.63 -19.82
N LEU A 167 2.67 5.70 -19.72
CA LEU A 167 3.96 5.93 -19.08
C LEU A 167 4.74 7.04 -19.78
N PHE A 168 4.81 7.02 -21.11
CA PHE A 168 5.52 8.06 -21.85
C PHE A 168 4.88 9.43 -21.73
N LYS A 169 3.54 9.51 -21.76
CA LYS A 169 2.84 10.77 -21.47
C LYS A 169 3.16 11.29 -20.06
N GLU A 170 3.28 10.40 -19.08
CA GLU A 170 3.66 10.77 -17.71
C GLU A 170 5.11 11.26 -17.63
N ILE A 171 6.05 10.57 -18.29
CA ILE A 171 7.46 10.99 -18.40
C ILE A 171 7.57 12.36 -19.09
N ASP A 172 6.92 12.54 -20.24
CA ASP A 172 6.92 13.81 -21.00
C ASP A 172 6.38 14.96 -20.14
N GLY A 173 5.30 14.70 -19.40
CA GLY A 173 4.75 15.67 -18.45
C GLY A 173 5.68 16.00 -17.29
N LEU A 174 6.45 15.04 -16.79
CA LEU A 174 7.45 15.30 -15.74
C LEU A 174 8.62 16.13 -16.27
N GLU A 175 9.17 15.76 -17.43
CA GLU A 175 10.31 16.44 -18.05
C GLU A 175 9.96 17.87 -18.46
N SER A 176 8.77 18.10 -19.03
CA SER A 176 8.28 19.45 -19.35
C SER A 176 8.10 20.33 -18.11
N ASN A 177 8.00 19.71 -16.93
CA ASN A 177 7.85 20.39 -15.65
C ASN A 177 9.15 20.47 -14.84
N GLY A 178 10.29 20.13 -15.45
CA GLY A 178 11.63 20.26 -14.87
C GLY A 178 12.13 19.03 -14.11
N VAL A 179 11.40 17.90 -14.15
CA VAL A 179 11.76 16.68 -13.43
C VAL A 179 12.37 15.68 -14.41
N SER A 180 13.70 15.53 -14.40
CA SER A 180 14.37 14.56 -15.26
C SER A 180 14.12 13.12 -14.81
N CYS A 181 13.61 12.29 -15.72
CA CYS A 181 13.41 10.85 -15.51
C CYS A 181 14.59 10.00 -15.99
N LYS A 182 15.42 10.56 -16.88
CA LYS A 182 16.54 9.86 -17.52
C LYS A 182 17.58 9.40 -16.49
N GLY A 183 17.91 8.11 -16.52
CA GLY A 183 18.85 7.49 -15.57
C GLY A 183 18.34 7.39 -14.13
N ARG A 184 17.08 7.78 -13.88
CA ARG A 184 16.45 7.79 -12.56
C ARG A 184 15.17 6.98 -12.49
N LEU A 185 14.70 6.46 -13.62
CA LEU A 185 13.58 5.54 -13.68
C LEU A 185 14.05 4.23 -14.33
N LEU A 186 13.75 3.11 -13.69
CA LEU A 186 13.93 1.78 -14.26
C LEU A 186 12.58 1.08 -14.38
N VAL A 187 12.43 0.34 -15.46
CA VAL A 187 11.26 -0.50 -15.76
C VAL A 187 11.72 -1.95 -15.81
N SER A 188 11.07 -2.81 -15.03
CA SER A 188 11.38 -4.23 -15.02
C SER A 188 11.17 -4.86 -16.39
N ASP A 189 12.19 -5.55 -16.89
CA ASP A 189 12.09 -6.43 -18.06
C ASP A 189 11.04 -7.55 -17.88
N ARG A 190 10.70 -7.90 -16.65
CA ARG A 190 9.69 -8.91 -16.29
C ARG A 190 8.28 -8.34 -16.08
N ALA A 191 8.10 -7.02 -16.10
CA ALA A 191 6.77 -6.41 -16.01
C ALA A 191 5.94 -6.75 -17.26
N HIS A 192 4.62 -6.90 -17.11
CA HIS A 192 3.73 -7.18 -18.23
C HIS A 192 3.30 -5.89 -18.93
N LEU A 193 3.13 -5.96 -20.24
CA LEU A 193 2.62 -4.86 -21.06
C LEU A 193 1.09 -4.83 -21.03
N LEU A 194 0.57 -3.65 -20.73
CA LEU A 194 -0.83 -3.33 -20.86
C LEU A 194 -1.02 -2.62 -22.20
N PHE A 195 -1.79 -3.23 -23.11
CA PHE A 195 -2.13 -2.68 -24.42
C PHE A 195 -3.46 -1.92 -24.41
N ASP A 196 -3.71 -1.13 -25.46
CA ASP A 196 -4.98 -0.42 -25.62
C ASP A 196 -6.16 -1.39 -25.81
N PHE A 197 -5.94 -2.56 -26.45
CA PHE A 197 -6.99 -3.57 -26.54
C PHE A 197 -7.41 -4.12 -25.17
N HIS A 198 -6.51 -4.18 -24.18
CA HIS A 198 -6.89 -4.55 -22.81
C HIS A 198 -7.88 -3.54 -22.22
N GLN A 199 -7.72 -2.24 -22.52
CA GLN A 199 -8.65 -1.19 -22.07
C GLN A 199 -10.02 -1.35 -22.75
N ALA A 200 -10.04 -1.65 -24.05
CA ALA A 200 -11.26 -1.94 -24.78
C ALA A 200 -11.99 -3.16 -24.20
N VAL A 201 -11.26 -4.26 -23.96
CA VAL A 201 -11.78 -5.50 -23.35
C VAL A 201 -12.34 -5.26 -21.93
N ASP A 202 -11.67 -4.46 -21.12
CA ASP A 202 -12.15 -4.06 -19.78
C ASP A 202 -13.51 -3.34 -19.88
N GLY A 203 -13.62 -2.39 -20.83
CA GLY A 203 -14.88 -1.69 -21.11
C GLY A 203 -16.00 -2.62 -21.60
N LEU A 204 -15.69 -3.58 -22.48
CA LEU A 204 -16.66 -4.55 -23.00
C LEU A 204 -17.15 -5.50 -21.90
N ARG A 205 -16.26 -5.97 -21.03
CA ARG A 205 -16.64 -6.82 -19.89
C ARG A 205 -17.56 -6.09 -18.91
N GLU A 206 -17.28 -4.83 -18.58
CA GLU A 206 -18.19 -4.02 -17.75
C GLU A 206 -19.56 -3.85 -18.41
N ALA A 207 -19.62 -3.69 -19.74
CA ALA A 207 -20.90 -3.57 -20.46
C ALA A 207 -21.73 -4.87 -20.43
N GLU A 208 -21.09 -6.05 -20.42
CA GLU A 208 -21.77 -7.35 -20.30
C GLU A 208 -22.44 -7.56 -18.93
N LEU A 209 -21.95 -6.90 -17.87
CA LEU A 209 -22.40 -7.15 -16.48
C LEU A 209 -23.77 -6.53 -16.12
N ALA A 210 -24.46 -5.88 -17.06
CA ALA A 210 -25.90 -5.53 -17.03
C ALA A 210 -26.47 -5.06 -15.66
N GLY A 211 -25.76 -4.18 -14.94
CA GLY A 211 -26.20 -3.60 -13.66
C GLY A 211 -25.40 -4.04 -12.44
N SER A 212 -24.66 -5.16 -12.52
CA SER A 212 -23.70 -5.60 -11.49
C SER A 212 -22.29 -5.10 -11.80
N LEU A 213 -22.16 -3.79 -12.08
CA LEU A 213 -20.88 -3.19 -12.44
C LEU A 213 -19.90 -3.28 -11.27
N ILE A 214 -18.68 -3.75 -11.54
CA ILE A 214 -17.58 -3.65 -10.57
C ILE A 214 -17.23 -2.18 -10.37
N GLY A 215 -17.31 -1.38 -11.43
CA GLY A 215 -16.93 0.01 -11.44
C GLY A 215 -15.43 0.17 -11.73
N THR A 216 -14.91 -0.62 -12.68
CA THR A 216 -13.49 -0.57 -13.03
C THR A 216 -13.11 0.82 -13.56
N THR A 217 -11.82 1.13 -13.51
CA THR A 217 -11.30 2.37 -14.11
C THR A 217 -11.29 2.33 -15.64
N LYS A 218 -11.69 1.22 -16.26
CA LYS A 218 -11.59 0.94 -17.70
C LYS A 218 -10.18 1.20 -18.24
N ARG A 219 -9.18 0.75 -17.45
CA ARG A 219 -7.75 0.95 -17.74
C ARG A 219 -7.06 -0.33 -18.19
N GLY A 220 -7.79 -1.44 -18.33
CA GLY A 220 -7.21 -2.70 -18.83
C GLY A 220 -6.41 -3.48 -17.80
N ILE A 221 -6.50 -3.12 -16.52
CA ILE A 221 -5.72 -3.75 -15.43
C ILE A 221 -6.09 -5.22 -15.29
N GLY A 222 -7.39 -5.50 -15.15
CA GLY A 222 -7.90 -6.87 -15.01
C GLY A 222 -7.55 -7.75 -16.22
N PRO A 223 -7.88 -7.34 -17.46
CA PRO A 223 -7.50 -8.11 -18.64
C PRO A 223 -5.99 -8.36 -18.77
N CYS A 224 -5.14 -7.37 -18.46
CA CYS A 224 -3.69 -7.57 -18.51
C CYS A 224 -3.19 -8.59 -17.47
N TYR A 225 -3.69 -8.52 -16.23
CA TYR A 225 -3.38 -9.55 -15.22
C TYR A 225 -3.96 -10.92 -15.61
N ALA A 226 -5.11 -10.97 -16.29
CA ALA A 226 -5.64 -12.22 -16.82
C ALA A 226 -4.69 -12.83 -17.87
N SER A 227 -4.17 -12.05 -18.82
CA SER A 227 -3.18 -12.53 -19.79
C SER A 227 -1.88 -13.00 -19.12
N LYS A 228 -1.44 -12.33 -18.06
CA LYS A 228 -0.31 -12.78 -17.22
C LYS A 228 -0.57 -14.16 -16.63
N VAL A 229 -1.73 -14.38 -16.02
CA VAL A 229 -2.09 -15.66 -15.38
C VAL A 229 -2.32 -16.76 -16.42
N THR A 230 -2.91 -16.43 -17.57
CA THR A 230 -3.06 -17.35 -18.71
C THR A 230 -1.70 -17.75 -19.32
N ARG A 231 -0.66 -16.93 -19.09
CA ARG A 231 0.71 -17.09 -19.64
C ARG A 231 0.81 -16.83 -21.14
N ASN A 232 -0.14 -16.08 -21.70
CA ASN A 232 -0.09 -15.56 -23.08
C ASN A 232 0.27 -14.06 -23.13
N GLY A 233 0.32 -13.38 -21.98
CA GLY A 233 0.68 -11.96 -21.89
C GLY A 233 2.11 -11.67 -22.30
N ILE A 234 2.32 -10.52 -22.94
CA ILE A 234 3.62 -10.03 -23.38
C ILE A 234 4.27 -9.22 -22.25
N ARG A 235 5.58 -9.39 -22.05
CA ARG A 235 6.38 -8.65 -21.07
C ARG A 235 7.27 -7.62 -21.73
N VAL A 236 7.80 -6.70 -20.93
CA VAL A 236 8.74 -5.66 -21.38
C VAL A 236 9.94 -6.26 -22.12
N SER A 237 10.49 -7.39 -21.66
CA SER A 237 11.61 -8.08 -22.31
C SER A 237 11.32 -8.48 -23.76
N ASP A 238 10.07 -8.76 -24.10
CA ASP A 238 9.69 -9.19 -25.45
C ASP A 238 9.85 -8.07 -26.49
N LEU A 239 9.90 -6.81 -26.06
CA LEU A 239 10.15 -5.65 -26.95
C LEU A 239 11.54 -5.66 -27.57
N ARG A 240 12.49 -6.42 -26.99
CA ARG A 240 13.82 -6.63 -27.58
C ARG A 240 13.81 -7.65 -28.71
N HIS A 241 12.69 -8.34 -28.92
CA HIS A 241 12.51 -9.41 -29.90
C HIS A 241 11.36 -9.08 -30.85
N MET A 242 11.49 -7.95 -31.56
CA MET A 242 10.49 -7.47 -32.51
C MET A 242 10.29 -8.40 -33.73
N ASP A 243 11.16 -9.38 -33.91
CA ASP A 243 11.00 -10.51 -34.84
C ASP A 243 9.88 -11.48 -34.41
N THR A 244 9.69 -11.70 -33.11
CA THR A 244 8.63 -12.59 -32.57
C THR A 244 7.44 -11.85 -31.97
N PHE A 245 7.58 -10.56 -31.72
CA PHE A 245 6.53 -9.73 -31.12
C PHE A 245 5.18 -9.74 -31.87
N PRO A 246 5.14 -9.65 -33.23
CA PRO A 246 3.88 -9.66 -33.97
C PRO A 246 3.05 -10.92 -33.73
N GLU A 247 3.70 -12.09 -33.74
CA GLU A 247 3.04 -13.39 -33.52
C GLU A 247 2.44 -13.47 -32.12
N LYS A 248 3.17 -13.00 -31.10
CA LYS A 248 2.67 -12.96 -29.71
C LYS A 248 1.47 -12.02 -29.57
N LEU A 249 1.52 -10.86 -30.21
CA LEU A 249 0.44 -9.87 -30.15
C LEU A 249 -0.81 -10.36 -30.89
N GLU A 250 -0.64 -11.01 -32.04
CA GLU A 250 -1.72 -11.60 -32.81
C GLU A 250 -2.50 -12.64 -31.99
N VAL A 251 -1.81 -13.50 -31.22
CA VAL A 251 -2.46 -14.46 -30.31
C VAL A 251 -3.37 -13.77 -29.30
N LEU A 252 -2.92 -12.66 -28.70
CA LEU A 252 -3.71 -11.90 -27.73
C LEU A 252 -4.93 -11.21 -28.36
N LEU A 253 -4.76 -10.61 -29.53
CA LEU A 253 -5.85 -9.95 -30.25
C LEU A 253 -6.91 -10.96 -30.71
N HIS A 254 -6.48 -12.14 -31.17
CA HIS A 254 -7.40 -13.23 -31.51
C HIS A 254 -8.17 -13.76 -30.30
N ASP A 255 -7.51 -13.93 -29.14
CA ASP A 255 -8.18 -14.31 -27.90
C ASP A 255 -9.29 -13.30 -27.54
N ALA A 256 -8.97 -12.01 -27.57
CA ALA A 256 -9.94 -10.94 -27.32
C ALA A 256 -11.13 -10.96 -28.30
N ALA A 257 -10.86 -11.09 -29.61
CA ALA A 257 -11.90 -11.15 -30.65
C ALA A 257 -12.79 -12.39 -30.53
N SER A 258 -12.21 -13.53 -30.13
CA SER A 258 -12.98 -14.76 -29.92
C SER A 258 -13.95 -14.66 -28.73
N ARG A 259 -13.56 -13.93 -27.68
CA ARG A 259 -14.38 -13.77 -26.47
C ARG A 259 -15.42 -12.67 -26.60
N PHE A 260 -15.11 -11.55 -27.25
CA PHE A 260 -15.99 -10.38 -27.27
C PHE A 260 -16.39 -10.02 -28.69
N LYS A 261 -17.68 -10.22 -29.02
CA LYS A 261 -18.24 -9.87 -30.34
C LYS A 261 -18.10 -8.39 -30.70
N GLY A 262 -17.97 -7.52 -29.70
CA GLY A 262 -17.75 -6.08 -29.88
C GLY A 262 -16.29 -5.68 -30.09
N PHE A 263 -15.35 -6.64 -30.16
CA PHE A 263 -13.95 -6.39 -30.44
C PHE A 263 -13.60 -6.85 -31.86
N GLU A 264 -13.43 -5.89 -32.76
CA GLU A 264 -13.13 -6.16 -34.17
C GLU A 264 -11.62 -6.25 -34.40
N TYR A 265 -11.11 -7.48 -34.47
CA TYR A 265 -9.75 -7.74 -34.91
C TYR A 265 -9.62 -7.56 -36.43
N SER A 266 -8.54 -6.91 -36.86
CA SER A 266 -8.14 -6.85 -38.26
C SER A 266 -6.62 -6.92 -38.38
N LYS A 267 -6.13 -7.41 -39.53
CA LYS A 267 -4.69 -7.46 -39.80
C LYS A 267 -4.04 -6.08 -39.80
N SER A 268 -4.74 -5.05 -40.27
CA SER A 268 -4.26 -3.67 -40.24
C SER A 268 -4.12 -3.13 -38.82
N MET A 269 -4.99 -3.53 -37.88
CA MET A 269 -4.84 -3.20 -36.45
C MET A 269 -3.55 -3.81 -35.89
N LEU A 270 -3.27 -5.09 -36.17
CA LEU A 270 -2.04 -5.75 -35.76
C LEU A 270 -0.80 -5.02 -36.29
N GLU A 271 -0.78 -4.74 -37.59
CA GLU A 271 0.34 -4.05 -38.25
C GLU A 271 0.60 -2.65 -37.64
N ALA A 272 -0.46 -1.90 -37.34
CA ALA A 272 -0.36 -0.60 -36.70
C ALA A 272 0.17 -0.67 -35.26
N GLU A 273 -0.33 -1.62 -34.45
CA GLU A 273 0.15 -1.82 -33.09
C GLU A 273 1.62 -2.26 -33.06
N VAL A 274 2.03 -3.16 -33.96
CA VAL A 274 3.43 -3.59 -34.07
C VAL A 274 4.36 -2.42 -34.38
N GLU A 275 4.01 -1.57 -35.34
CA GLU A 275 4.79 -0.39 -35.70
C GLU A 275 4.85 0.63 -34.55
N ASN A 276 3.73 0.84 -33.84
CA ASN A 276 3.70 1.71 -32.66
C ASN A 276 4.63 1.17 -31.55
N TYR A 277 4.54 -0.11 -31.24
CA TYR A 277 5.35 -0.73 -30.19
C TYR A 277 6.82 -0.86 -30.57
N LYS A 278 7.16 -0.92 -31.86
CA LYS A 278 8.54 -0.80 -32.33
C LYS A 278 9.15 0.54 -31.91
N ARG A 279 8.45 1.66 -32.12
CA ARG A 279 8.91 2.99 -31.69
C ARG A 279 8.97 3.11 -30.17
N HIS A 280 8.00 2.51 -29.48
CA HIS A 280 8.02 2.46 -28.02
C HIS A 280 9.20 1.65 -27.47
N SER A 281 9.60 0.56 -28.14
CA SER A 281 10.75 -0.26 -27.73
C SER A 281 12.05 0.56 -27.72
N GLU A 282 12.31 1.33 -28.79
CA GLU A 282 13.49 2.18 -28.91
C GLU A 282 13.53 3.25 -27.80
N ARG A 283 12.38 3.87 -27.51
CA ARG A 283 12.26 4.89 -26.45
C ARG A 283 12.35 4.29 -25.05
N LEU A 284 11.86 3.06 -24.85
CA LEU A 284 11.83 2.39 -23.55
C LEU A 284 13.19 1.79 -23.17
N GLU A 285 13.99 1.34 -24.14
CA GLU A 285 15.25 0.63 -23.92
C GLU A 285 16.17 1.22 -22.83
N PRO A 286 16.43 2.55 -22.76
CA PRO A 286 17.28 3.12 -21.70
C PRO A 286 16.71 3.00 -20.29
N TYR A 287 15.42 2.67 -20.14
CA TYR A 287 14.75 2.44 -18.86
C TYR A 287 14.71 0.96 -18.47
N ILE A 288 14.89 0.02 -19.41
CA ILE A 288 14.71 -1.41 -19.14
C ILE A 288 15.89 -1.96 -18.32
N ALA A 289 15.60 -2.62 -17.20
CA ALA A 289 16.61 -3.29 -16.38
C ALA A 289 16.09 -4.60 -15.78
N ASP A 290 16.99 -5.52 -15.42
CA ASP A 290 16.67 -6.59 -14.48
C ASP A 290 16.52 -5.98 -13.08
N THR A 291 15.30 -5.54 -12.78
CA THR A 291 15.01 -4.85 -11.51
C THR A 291 15.17 -5.75 -10.31
N VAL A 292 15.05 -7.08 -10.46
CA VAL A 292 15.28 -8.01 -9.37
C VAL A 292 16.76 -7.96 -9.00
N HIS A 293 17.64 -8.09 -9.99
CA HIS A 293 19.08 -7.97 -9.76
C HIS A 293 19.45 -6.61 -9.14
N VAL A 294 18.95 -5.51 -9.70
CA VAL A 294 19.23 -4.14 -9.18
C VAL A 294 18.81 -3.99 -7.72
N ILE A 295 17.63 -4.49 -7.34
CA ILE A 295 17.14 -4.42 -5.96
C ILE A 295 18.00 -5.25 -5.01
N HIS A 296 18.41 -6.45 -5.41
CA HIS A 296 19.26 -7.31 -4.57
C HIS A 296 20.68 -6.75 -4.43
N GLU A 297 21.26 -6.20 -5.50
CA GLU A 297 22.54 -5.49 -5.44
C GLU A 297 22.46 -4.25 -4.54
N ALA A 298 21.41 -3.45 -4.67
CA ALA A 298 21.23 -2.30 -3.79
C ALA A 298 21.11 -2.73 -2.32
N TYR A 299 20.32 -3.77 -2.05
CA TYR A 299 20.15 -4.31 -0.70
C TYR A 299 21.49 -4.81 -0.11
N SER A 300 22.29 -5.55 -0.88
CA SER A 300 23.60 -6.06 -0.42
C SER A 300 24.58 -4.92 -0.09
N HIS A 301 24.52 -3.82 -0.84
CA HIS A 301 25.30 -2.59 -0.62
C HIS A 301 24.69 -1.65 0.43
N LYS A 302 23.76 -2.14 1.26
CA LYS A 302 23.14 -1.37 2.36
C LYS A 302 22.37 -0.13 1.90
N LYS A 303 21.96 -0.08 0.64
CA LYS A 303 21.07 0.96 0.12
C LYS A 303 19.69 0.82 0.72
N ARG A 304 19.06 1.95 1.01
CA ARG A 304 17.71 2.01 1.56
C ARG A 304 16.68 1.96 0.44
N ILE A 305 15.68 1.09 0.59
CA ILE A 305 14.62 0.85 -0.39
C ILE A 305 13.27 1.16 0.23
N LEU A 306 12.54 2.11 -0.37
CA LEU A 306 11.18 2.45 0.00
C LEU A 306 10.22 1.83 -1.02
N VAL A 307 9.27 1.03 -0.54
CA VAL A 307 8.25 0.43 -1.39
C VAL A 307 6.98 1.27 -1.33
N GLU A 308 6.53 1.73 -2.49
CA GLU A 308 5.27 2.41 -2.70
C GLU A 308 4.19 1.39 -3.08
N GLY A 309 3.23 1.15 -2.18
CA GLY A 309 2.05 0.34 -2.49
C GLY A 309 1.08 1.06 -3.44
N GLY A 310 0.60 0.36 -4.46
CA GLY A 310 -0.59 0.75 -5.21
C GLY A 310 -1.87 0.40 -4.44
N GLN A 311 -2.95 1.16 -4.63
CA GLN A 311 -4.25 0.92 -3.95
C GLN A 311 -4.12 0.59 -2.44
N ALA A 312 -4.92 -0.34 -1.92
CA ALA A 312 -5.04 -0.64 -0.51
C ALA A 312 -5.56 -2.05 -0.27
N THR A 313 -5.33 -2.58 0.92
CA THR A 313 -5.57 -3.99 1.27
C THR A 313 -7.03 -4.42 1.09
N MET A 314 -8.03 -3.55 1.34
CA MET A 314 -9.44 -3.95 1.15
C MET A 314 -9.86 -4.02 -0.33
N LEU A 315 -8.96 -3.64 -1.25
CA LEU A 315 -9.06 -3.86 -2.69
C LEU A 315 -8.15 -5.01 -3.17
N ASP A 316 -7.56 -5.78 -2.26
CA ASP A 316 -6.73 -6.93 -2.64
C ASP A 316 -7.57 -8.04 -3.29
N ILE A 317 -7.02 -8.67 -4.33
CA ILE A 317 -7.72 -9.72 -5.07
C ILE A 317 -8.09 -10.93 -4.18
N ASP A 318 -7.28 -11.20 -3.16
CA ASP A 318 -7.50 -12.33 -2.24
C ASP A 318 -8.18 -11.88 -0.94
N PHE A 319 -7.75 -10.75 -0.39
CA PHE A 319 -8.17 -10.32 0.96
C PHE A 319 -9.26 -9.26 0.98
N GLY A 320 -9.55 -8.61 -0.15
CA GLY A 320 -10.51 -7.53 -0.25
C GLY A 320 -11.96 -7.99 -0.37
N THR A 321 -12.85 -7.04 -0.64
CA THR A 321 -14.30 -7.29 -0.84
C THR A 321 -14.60 -7.87 -2.23
N TYR A 322 -14.07 -9.06 -2.54
CA TYR A 322 -14.24 -9.70 -3.86
C TYR A 322 -15.72 -9.89 -4.21
N PRO A 323 -16.17 -9.55 -5.45
CA PRO A 323 -15.38 -9.21 -6.64
C PRO A 323 -15.05 -7.72 -6.80
N PHE A 324 -15.44 -6.86 -5.85
CA PHE A 324 -15.24 -5.42 -5.89
C PHE A 324 -13.83 -5.00 -5.42
N VAL A 325 -12.82 -5.55 -6.10
CA VAL A 325 -11.40 -5.46 -5.78
C VAL A 325 -10.60 -5.15 -7.04
N THR A 326 -9.30 -4.87 -6.89
CA THR A 326 -8.39 -4.83 -8.04
C THR A 326 -7.88 -6.23 -8.38
N SER A 327 -7.13 -6.36 -9.48
CA SER A 327 -6.60 -7.65 -9.95
C SER A 327 -5.15 -7.88 -9.54
N SER A 328 -4.65 -7.10 -8.57
CA SER A 328 -3.32 -7.20 -7.98
C SER A 328 -3.42 -7.45 -6.47
N ASN A 329 -2.25 -7.62 -5.83
CA ASN A 329 -2.13 -7.81 -4.38
C ASN A 329 -1.56 -6.54 -3.70
N PRO A 330 -2.37 -5.52 -3.36
CA PRO A 330 -2.00 -4.36 -2.55
C PRO A 330 -1.72 -4.65 -1.06
N SER A 331 -1.60 -5.92 -0.67
CA SER A 331 -1.05 -6.38 0.60
C SER A 331 0.49 -6.51 0.59
N ALA A 332 1.09 -6.71 1.76
CA ALA A 332 2.54 -6.87 1.95
C ALA A 332 3.13 -8.05 1.17
N GLY A 333 2.35 -9.10 0.92
CA GLY A 333 2.77 -10.23 0.06
C GLY A 333 3.09 -9.78 -1.37
N GLY A 334 2.35 -8.80 -1.90
CA GLY A 334 2.57 -8.22 -3.22
C GLY A 334 3.91 -7.51 -3.38
N ILE A 335 4.53 -7.06 -2.28
CA ILE A 335 5.87 -6.48 -2.29
C ILE A 335 6.88 -7.55 -2.74
N CYS A 336 6.80 -8.73 -2.13
CA CYS A 336 7.75 -9.82 -2.38
C CYS A 336 7.58 -10.35 -3.80
N THR A 337 6.34 -10.64 -4.21
CA THR A 337 6.05 -11.16 -5.56
C THR A 337 6.30 -10.13 -6.66
N GLY A 338 6.15 -8.84 -6.34
CA GLY A 338 6.25 -7.74 -7.30
C GLY A 338 7.62 -7.11 -7.47
N LEU A 339 8.55 -7.36 -6.54
CA LEU A 339 9.94 -6.84 -6.58
C LEU A 339 11.01 -7.94 -6.51
N GLY A 340 10.62 -9.19 -6.20
CA GLY A 340 11.57 -10.27 -5.97
C GLY A 340 12.32 -10.16 -4.64
N ILE A 341 11.84 -9.36 -3.70
CA ILE A 341 12.42 -9.22 -2.35
C ILE A 341 12.05 -10.44 -1.51
N ALA A 342 13.01 -11.01 -0.79
CA ALA A 342 12.74 -12.09 0.15
C ALA A 342 11.91 -11.57 1.33
N PRO A 343 10.87 -12.28 1.80
CA PRO A 343 10.00 -11.81 2.90
C PRO A 343 10.76 -11.38 4.15
N ARG A 344 11.84 -12.08 4.51
CA ARG A 344 12.72 -11.76 5.66
C ARG A 344 13.51 -10.46 5.54
N HIS A 345 13.57 -9.85 4.35
CA HIS A 345 14.25 -8.57 4.15
C HIS A 345 13.30 -7.38 4.28
N LEU A 346 11.98 -7.60 4.26
CA LEU A 346 11.00 -6.56 4.53
C LEU A 346 11.07 -6.21 6.02
N GLY A 347 11.34 -4.94 6.32
CA GLY A 347 11.37 -4.42 7.68
C GLY A 347 10.04 -3.77 8.03
N ASP A 348 10.07 -2.46 8.23
CA ASP A 348 8.92 -1.66 8.60
C ASP A 348 7.87 -1.60 7.50
N VAL A 349 6.62 -1.81 7.89
CA VAL A 349 5.47 -1.63 7.02
C VAL A 349 4.57 -0.59 7.66
N ILE A 350 4.45 0.57 7.03
CA ILE A 350 3.61 1.66 7.48
C ILE A 350 2.25 1.56 6.79
N GLY A 351 1.20 1.39 7.59
CA GLY A 351 -0.18 1.39 7.10
C GLY A 351 -0.74 2.81 7.02
N VAL A 352 -1.15 3.26 5.84
CA VAL A 352 -1.83 4.54 5.67
C VAL A 352 -3.33 4.34 5.85
N ALA A 353 -3.88 4.93 6.90
CA ALA A 353 -5.30 4.90 7.24
C ALA A 353 -5.83 6.33 7.21
N LYS A 354 -6.91 6.57 6.48
CA LYS A 354 -7.61 7.85 6.56
C LYS A 354 -8.42 7.89 7.85
N ALA A 355 -8.57 9.08 8.46
CA ALA A 355 -9.33 9.30 9.70
C ALA A 355 -10.84 8.99 9.57
N TYR A 356 -11.29 8.66 8.37
CA TYR A 356 -12.61 8.18 8.01
C TYR A 356 -12.43 7.25 6.81
N THR A 357 -13.46 6.53 6.41
CA THR A 357 -13.35 5.65 5.25
C THR A 357 -13.89 6.31 3.99
N THR A 358 -13.36 5.90 2.84
CA THR A 358 -13.92 6.23 1.54
C THR A 358 -13.86 5.04 0.61
N ARG A 359 -14.82 4.94 -0.31
CA ARG A 359 -14.84 3.88 -1.31
C ARG A 359 -15.22 4.43 -2.68
N VAL A 360 -14.50 3.98 -3.71
CA VAL A 360 -14.82 4.26 -5.12
C VAL A 360 -15.42 3.00 -5.72
N GLY A 361 -16.57 3.14 -6.38
CA GLY A 361 -17.26 2.02 -7.03
C GLY A 361 -18.26 1.29 -6.14
N SER A 362 -18.79 0.20 -6.69
CA SER A 362 -19.87 -0.61 -6.13
C SER A 362 -19.37 -1.55 -5.03
N GLY A 363 -20.30 -2.16 -4.27
CA GLY A 363 -20.05 -3.22 -3.29
C GLY A 363 -20.33 -2.82 -1.84
N PRO A 364 -20.10 -3.71 -0.87
CA PRO A 364 -20.49 -3.46 0.52
C PRO A 364 -19.65 -2.36 1.16
N TYR A 365 -20.28 -1.59 2.05
CA TYR A 365 -19.63 -0.53 2.79
C TYR A 365 -20.33 -0.29 4.14
N PRO A 366 -19.99 -1.07 5.18
CA PRO A 366 -20.75 -1.10 6.43
C PRO A 366 -20.87 0.25 7.14
N THR A 367 -19.82 1.08 7.08
CA THR A 367 -19.78 2.38 7.75
C THR A 367 -20.20 3.56 6.88
N GLU A 368 -20.81 3.31 5.72
CA GLU A 368 -21.28 4.37 4.82
C GLU A 368 -22.31 5.29 5.48
N ILE A 369 -22.18 6.59 5.22
CA ILE A 369 -23.11 7.61 5.68
C ILE A 369 -23.86 8.16 4.47
N PHE A 370 -25.19 8.00 4.47
CA PHE A 370 -26.04 8.34 3.33
C PHE A 370 -26.68 9.73 3.40
N ASP A 371 -26.59 10.41 4.54
CA ASP A 371 -27.25 11.70 4.79
C ASP A 371 -26.30 12.89 4.55
N GLU A 372 -26.75 14.09 4.94
CA GLU A 372 -26.00 15.35 4.83
C GLU A 372 -24.61 15.30 5.49
N LEU A 373 -24.42 14.44 6.48
CA LEU A 373 -23.14 14.27 7.16
C LEU A 373 -22.10 13.60 6.24
N GLY A 374 -22.54 12.64 5.43
CA GLY A 374 -21.72 12.00 4.40
C GLY A 374 -21.29 12.99 3.31
N GLU A 375 -22.21 13.88 2.91
CA GLU A 375 -21.91 14.97 1.97
C GLU A 375 -20.94 16.00 2.56
N LYS A 376 -21.12 16.38 3.83
CA LYS A 376 -20.20 17.28 4.54
C LYS A 376 -18.80 16.70 4.58
N LEU A 377 -18.67 15.40 4.90
CA LEU A 377 -17.39 14.70 4.93
C LEU A 377 -16.74 14.63 3.55
N ARG A 378 -17.54 14.35 2.51
CA ARG A 378 -17.07 14.34 1.11
C ARG A 378 -16.54 15.69 0.67
N ALA A 379 -17.28 16.77 0.97
CA ALA A 379 -16.93 18.13 0.60
C ALA A 379 -15.65 18.59 1.31
N ALA A 380 -15.56 18.42 2.62
CA ALA A 380 -14.38 18.78 3.41
C ALA A 380 -13.14 17.97 3.00
N GLY A 381 -13.31 16.69 2.68
CA GLY A 381 -12.22 15.83 2.22
C GLY A 381 -11.84 15.96 0.75
N HIS A 382 -12.55 16.77 -0.03
CA HIS A 382 -12.47 16.82 -1.50
C HIS A 382 -12.50 15.43 -2.14
N GLU A 383 -13.46 14.60 -1.71
CA GLU A 383 -13.51 13.19 -2.06
C GLU A 383 -14.14 12.93 -3.43
N TYR A 384 -13.39 13.32 -4.46
CA TYR A 384 -13.68 13.10 -5.87
C TYR A 384 -12.48 12.45 -6.56
N GLY A 385 -12.75 11.51 -7.47
CA GLY A 385 -11.71 10.84 -8.26
C GLY A 385 -10.92 11.85 -9.10
N THR A 386 -9.58 11.82 -9.03
CA THR A 386 -8.71 12.78 -9.74
C THR A 386 -8.76 12.61 -11.26
N THR A 387 -8.98 11.39 -11.74
CA THR A 387 -9.08 11.08 -13.17
C THR A 387 -10.52 11.15 -13.68
N THR A 388 -11.46 10.57 -12.94
CA THR A 388 -12.84 10.36 -13.42
C THR A 388 -13.82 11.43 -12.93
N GLY A 389 -13.45 12.22 -11.92
CA GLY A 389 -14.34 13.17 -11.24
C GLY A 389 -15.46 12.53 -10.40
N ARG A 390 -15.52 11.19 -10.31
CA ARG A 390 -16.61 10.49 -9.62
C ARG A 390 -16.59 10.79 -8.11
N PRO A 391 -17.75 11.10 -7.49
CA PRO A 391 -17.82 11.28 -6.05
C PRO A 391 -17.50 9.95 -5.35
N ARG A 392 -16.72 10.01 -4.26
CA ARG A 392 -16.46 8.82 -3.44
C ARG A 392 -17.56 8.68 -2.39
N ARG A 393 -17.94 7.43 -2.13
CA ARG A 393 -18.76 7.07 -0.97
C ARG A 393 -17.94 7.35 0.29
N CYS A 394 -18.57 7.95 1.30
CA CYS A 394 -17.90 8.42 2.51
C CYS A 394 -18.56 7.81 3.74
N GLY A 395 -17.76 7.50 4.75
CA GLY A 395 -18.21 6.75 5.93
C GLY A 395 -17.29 6.92 7.11
N TRP A 396 -17.74 6.49 8.29
CA TRP A 396 -16.93 6.55 9.51
C TRP A 396 -15.73 5.62 9.45
N LEU A 397 -14.71 5.86 10.28
CA LEU A 397 -13.57 4.95 10.36
C LEU A 397 -14.03 3.56 10.80
N ASP A 398 -13.72 2.56 9.98
CA ASP A 398 -14.06 1.17 10.22
C ASP A 398 -12.88 0.44 10.85
N LEU A 399 -12.95 0.19 12.16
CA LEU A 399 -11.88 -0.48 12.90
C LEU A 399 -11.90 -2.01 12.74
N VAL A 400 -13.03 -2.60 12.34
CA VAL A 400 -13.09 -4.05 12.03
C VAL A 400 -12.28 -4.32 10.77
N ALA A 401 -12.54 -3.56 9.70
CA ALA A 401 -11.79 -3.64 8.45
C ALA A 401 -10.32 -3.24 8.63
N LEU A 402 -10.04 -2.17 9.39
CA LEU A 402 -8.66 -1.73 9.65
C LEU A 402 -7.89 -2.78 10.47
N GLN A 403 -8.48 -3.37 11.52
CA GLN A 403 -7.82 -4.42 12.30
C GLN A 403 -7.53 -5.68 11.46
N TYR A 404 -8.45 -6.06 10.57
CA TYR A 404 -8.24 -7.16 9.61
C TYR A 404 -7.06 -6.86 8.67
N SER A 405 -7.03 -5.66 8.08
CA SER A 405 -5.93 -5.17 7.24
C SER A 405 -4.59 -5.15 7.99
N CYS A 406 -4.60 -4.76 9.27
CA CYS A 406 -3.41 -4.78 10.13
C CYS A 406 -2.87 -6.19 10.33
N LYS A 407 -3.74 -7.18 10.55
CA LYS A 407 -3.33 -8.58 10.73
C LYS A 407 -2.73 -9.19 9.46
N ILE A 408 -3.24 -8.83 8.28
CA ILE A 408 -2.70 -9.30 6.99
C ILE A 408 -1.29 -8.80 6.74
N ASN A 409 -1.05 -7.51 7.04
CA ASN A 409 0.17 -6.83 6.62
C ASN A 409 1.24 -6.75 7.70
N GLY A 410 0.88 -6.94 8.98
CA GLY A 410 1.82 -6.82 10.09
C GLY A 410 2.42 -5.42 10.21
N PHE A 411 1.58 -4.38 10.18
CA PHE A 411 2.07 -2.99 10.22
C PHE A 411 2.86 -2.70 11.49
N SER A 412 4.05 -2.10 11.34
CA SER A 412 4.85 -1.63 12.48
C SER A 412 4.36 -0.31 13.04
N SER A 413 3.73 0.52 12.20
CA SER A 413 3.09 1.77 12.59
C SER A 413 2.03 2.19 11.57
N LEU A 414 1.20 3.16 11.96
CA LEU A 414 0.19 3.77 11.10
C LEU A 414 0.50 5.24 10.80
N ASN A 415 0.04 5.68 9.63
CA ASN A 415 -0.09 7.07 9.25
C ASN A 415 -1.58 7.41 9.14
N LEU A 416 -2.10 8.16 10.12
CA LEU A 416 -3.49 8.60 10.15
C LEU A 416 -3.65 9.89 9.35
N THR A 417 -4.22 9.82 8.15
CA THR A 417 -4.32 10.96 7.24
C THR A 417 -5.67 11.64 7.29
N LYS A 418 -5.70 12.90 6.82
CA LYS A 418 -6.91 13.73 6.71
C LYS A 418 -7.64 13.89 8.04
N LEU A 419 -6.91 13.99 9.15
CA LEU A 419 -7.51 14.25 10.46
C LEU A 419 -8.21 15.62 10.47
N ASP A 420 -7.66 16.59 9.73
CA ASP A 420 -8.21 17.94 9.54
C ASP A 420 -9.64 17.95 8.96
N VAL A 421 -10.04 16.91 8.22
CA VAL A 421 -11.38 16.82 7.65
C VAL A 421 -12.46 16.60 8.72
N LEU A 422 -12.09 16.06 9.88
CA LEU A 422 -13.00 15.86 11.01
C LEU A 422 -13.17 17.13 11.87
N SER A 423 -12.42 18.20 11.59
CA SER A 423 -12.64 19.50 12.23
C SER A 423 -14.04 20.05 11.93
N GLY A 424 -14.72 20.56 12.96
CA GLY A 424 -16.07 21.11 12.83
C GLY A 424 -17.19 20.08 12.99
N PHE A 425 -16.87 18.82 13.33
CA PHE A 425 -17.85 17.83 13.77
C PHE A 425 -18.04 17.90 15.29
N SER A 426 -19.29 17.86 15.77
CA SER A 426 -19.60 17.84 17.21
C SER A 426 -19.34 16.45 17.81
N GLN A 427 -19.59 15.42 17.02
CA GLN A 427 -19.47 14.02 17.39
C GLN A 427 -18.93 13.24 16.20
N ILE A 428 -18.04 12.29 16.47
CA ILE A 428 -17.39 11.42 15.49
C ILE A 428 -17.64 9.97 15.92
N ARG A 429 -17.85 9.07 14.97
CA ARG A 429 -18.07 7.64 15.29
C ARG A 429 -16.93 6.76 14.80
N LEU A 430 -16.70 5.67 15.52
CA LEU A 430 -15.80 4.58 15.16
C LEU A 430 -16.62 3.29 15.02
N GLY A 431 -16.55 2.60 13.89
CA GLY A 431 -17.16 1.27 13.74
C GLY A 431 -16.28 0.22 14.41
N VAL A 432 -16.62 -0.20 15.62
CA VAL A 432 -15.74 -1.01 16.49
C VAL A 432 -16.03 -2.51 16.42
N ALA A 433 -17.23 -2.91 16.02
CA ALA A 433 -17.59 -4.31 15.83
C ALA A 433 -18.72 -4.45 14.80
N TYR A 434 -18.88 -5.66 14.27
CA TYR A 434 -20.01 -6.04 13.44
C TYR A 434 -20.85 -7.07 14.16
N LYS A 435 -22.17 -6.94 14.08
CA LYS A 435 -23.13 -8.00 14.42
C LYS A 435 -23.71 -8.60 13.15
N GLY A 436 -23.80 -9.92 13.11
CA GLY A 436 -24.51 -10.63 12.05
C GLY A 436 -26.03 -10.48 12.18
N PRO A 437 -26.80 -10.94 11.17
CA PRO A 437 -28.27 -10.97 11.22
C PRO A 437 -28.85 -11.79 12.37
N ASP A 438 -28.07 -12.69 12.95
CA ASP A 438 -28.40 -13.48 14.14
C ASP A 438 -28.18 -12.71 15.46
N GLY A 439 -27.70 -11.47 15.39
CA GLY A 439 -27.39 -10.60 16.53
C GLY A 439 -26.04 -10.88 17.19
N ASN A 440 -25.29 -11.90 16.75
CA ASN A 440 -24.01 -12.25 17.33
C ASN A 440 -22.87 -11.40 16.76
N LEU A 441 -21.87 -11.10 17.58
CA LEU A 441 -20.67 -10.41 17.13
C LEU A 441 -19.87 -11.30 16.19
N LEU A 442 -19.47 -10.73 15.04
CA LEU A 442 -18.56 -11.40 14.13
C LEU A 442 -17.13 -11.35 14.70
N PRO A 443 -16.37 -12.46 14.60
CA PRO A 443 -15.01 -12.51 15.13
C PRO A 443 -14.00 -11.75 14.26
N SER A 444 -14.33 -11.50 12.99
CA SER A 444 -13.47 -10.79 12.03
C SER A 444 -14.28 -10.26 10.85
N PHE A 445 -13.60 -9.57 9.93
CA PHE A 445 -14.17 -9.11 8.68
C PHE A 445 -14.61 -10.32 7.82
N PRO A 446 -15.89 -10.41 7.40
CA PRO A 446 -16.38 -11.57 6.65
C PRO A 446 -15.96 -11.52 5.18
N ALA A 447 -15.66 -12.69 4.61
CA ALA A 447 -15.45 -12.86 3.17
C ALA A 447 -16.76 -12.93 2.37
N ASP A 448 -17.85 -13.39 3.02
CA ASP A 448 -19.19 -13.43 2.42
C ASP A 448 -19.76 -12.01 2.32
N LEU A 449 -19.95 -11.54 1.08
CA LEU A 449 -20.49 -10.21 0.82
C LEU A 449 -21.96 -10.09 1.26
N GLU A 450 -22.76 -11.15 1.17
CA GLU A 450 -24.15 -11.08 1.60
C GLU A 450 -24.24 -10.88 3.11
N LEU A 451 -23.34 -11.54 3.86
CA LEU A 451 -23.19 -11.29 5.29
C LEU A 451 -22.70 -9.86 5.53
N LEU A 452 -21.68 -9.41 4.81
CA LEU A 452 -21.11 -8.06 4.95
C LEU A 452 -22.12 -6.95 4.67
N GLU A 453 -23.04 -7.12 3.72
CA GLU A 453 -24.10 -6.14 3.44
C GLU A 453 -25.18 -6.07 4.53
N LYS A 454 -25.35 -7.14 5.29
CA LYS A 454 -26.39 -7.27 6.31
C LYS A 454 -25.87 -7.04 7.73
N VAL A 455 -24.59 -6.72 7.91
CA VAL A 455 -24.05 -6.48 9.26
C VAL A 455 -24.64 -5.21 9.87
N GLU A 456 -24.94 -5.27 11.15
CA GLU A 456 -25.16 -4.08 11.97
C GLU A 456 -23.81 -3.63 12.53
N VAL A 457 -23.39 -2.41 12.21
CA VAL A 457 -22.17 -1.83 12.78
C VAL A 457 -22.44 -1.33 14.20
N VAL A 458 -21.65 -1.81 15.15
CA VAL A 458 -21.59 -1.27 16.50
C VAL A 458 -20.64 -0.09 16.50
N TYR A 459 -21.16 1.09 16.82
CA TYR A 459 -20.38 2.32 16.87
C TYR A 459 -19.96 2.68 18.29
N GLU A 460 -18.77 3.27 18.41
CA GLU A 460 -18.36 4.05 19.56
C GLU A 460 -18.40 5.54 19.23
N ASP A 461 -19.10 6.30 20.05
CA ASP A 461 -19.26 7.75 19.92
C ASP A 461 -18.12 8.49 20.62
N MET A 462 -17.45 9.38 19.90
CA MET A 462 -16.33 10.19 20.38
C MET A 462 -16.69 11.68 20.26
N PRO A 463 -16.28 12.54 21.22
CA PRO A 463 -16.43 13.97 21.08
C PRO A 463 -15.58 14.48 19.90
N GLY A 464 -16.18 15.28 19.03
CA GLY A 464 -15.45 15.98 17.98
C GLY A 464 -14.78 17.26 18.49
N TRP A 465 -14.20 18.04 17.57
CA TRP A 465 -13.55 19.32 17.89
C TRP A 465 -13.95 20.42 16.91
N GLN A 466 -14.11 21.64 17.44
CA GLN A 466 -14.48 22.84 16.70
C GLN A 466 -13.26 23.76 16.53
N ALA A 467 -12.20 23.23 15.94
CA ALA A 467 -10.94 23.95 15.72
C ALA A 467 -10.31 23.52 14.40
N ASP A 468 -9.75 24.47 13.64
CA ASP A 468 -8.88 24.15 12.51
C ASP A 468 -7.51 23.65 13.03
N ILE A 469 -7.10 22.48 12.56
CA ILE A 469 -5.81 21.86 12.93
C ILE A 469 -4.81 21.86 11.78
N SER A 470 -5.14 22.48 10.64
CA SER A 470 -4.34 22.40 9.41
C SER A 470 -2.92 22.97 9.54
N ALA A 471 -2.74 23.92 10.47
CA ALA A 471 -1.47 24.55 10.80
C ALA A 471 -0.68 23.82 11.91
N VAL A 472 -1.26 22.83 12.58
CA VAL A 472 -0.63 22.15 13.73
C VAL A 472 0.56 21.30 13.28
N ARG A 473 1.69 21.38 13.99
CA ARG A 473 2.92 20.63 13.66
C ARG A 473 3.45 19.75 14.80
N GLN A 474 2.99 19.93 16.02
CA GLN A 474 3.36 19.09 17.16
C GLN A 474 2.13 18.40 17.74
N TYR A 475 2.27 17.15 18.16
CA TYR A 475 1.15 16.35 18.70
C TYR A 475 0.49 17.02 19.90
N LYS A 476 1.28 17.62 20.80
CA LYS A 476 0.81 18.32 22.00
C LYS A 476 -0.07 19.55 21.71
N ASP A 477 -0.01 20.09 20.50
CA ASP A 477 -0.76 21.29 20.10
C ASP A 477 -2.11 20.92 19.46
N LEU A 478 -2.42 19.63 19.31
CA LEU A 478 -3.73 19.17 18.87
C LEU A 478 -4.78 19.37 19.97
N PRO A 479 -6.06 19.63 19.60
CA PRO A 479 -7.16 19.62 20.55
C PRO A 479 -7.24 18.28 21.30
N ALA A 480 -7.56 18.32 22.60
CA ALA A 480 -7.62 17.11 23.43
C ALA A 480 -8.57 16.02 22.88
N ALA A 481 -9.66 16.41 22.22
CA ALA A 481 -10.57 15.47 21.55
C ALA A 481 -9.92 14.77 20.35
N ALA A 482 -9.09 15.48 19.57
CA ALA A 482 -8.32 14.90 18.47
C ALA A 482 -7.24 13.94 18.98
N CYS A 483 -6.53 14.28 20.06
CA CYS A 483 -5.58 13.36 20.70
C CYS A 483 -6.28 12.08 21.17
N LYS A 484 -7.43 12.20 21.86
CA LYS A 484 -8.23 11.04 22.29
C LYS A 484 -8.70 10.18 21.13
N TYR A 485 -9.02 10.78 19.99
CA TYR A 485 -9.39 10.04 18.78
C TYR A 485 -8.22 9.17 18.28
N VAL A 486 -7.02 9.75 18.17
CA VAL A 486 -5.79 9.03 17.79
C VAL A 486 -5.48 7.91 18.78
N GLU A 487 -5.46 8.22 20.08
CA GLU A 487 -5.16 7.27 21.16
C GLU A 487 -6.18 6.13 21.22
N ARG A 488 -7.46 6.42 20.92
CA ARG A 488 -8.49 5.38 20.91
C ARG A 488 -8.28 4.38 19.77
N ILE A 489 -7.89 4.86 18.58
CA ILE A 489 -7.55 3.99 17.45
C ILE A 489 -6.36 3.10 17.82
N GLU A 490 -5.29 3.68 18.38
CA GLU A 490 -4.12 2.90 18.83
C GLU A 490 -4.49 1.84 19.87
N SER A 491 -5.32 2.21 20.85
CA SER A 491 -5.78 1.29 21.90
C SER A 491 -6.58 0.11 21.34
N LEU A 492 -7.41 0.33 20.32
CA LEU A 492 -8.25 -0.71 19.73
C LEU A 492 -7.48 -1.61 18.75
N LEU A 493 -6.46 -1.07 18.06
CA LEU A 493 -5.65 -1.81 17.10
C LEU A 493 -4.43 -2.48 17.72
N GLY A 494 -3.90 -1.93 18.81
CA GLY A 494 -2.62 -2.33 19.39
C GLY A 494 -1.41 -1.94 18.53
N ILE A 495 -1.56 -0.96 17.62
CA ILE A 495 -0.52 -0.50 16.68
C ILE A 495 -0.36 1.01 16.84
N PRO A 496 0.88 1.53 16.98
CA PRO A 496 1.10 2.96 17.17
C PRO A 496 0.84 3.77 15.90
N ILE A 497 0.31 4.99 16.06
CA ILE A 497 0.17 5.98 14.99
C ILE A 497 1.36 6.94 15.09
N ASN A 498 2.37 6.77 14.24
CA ASN A 498 3.58 7.59 14.27
C ASN A 498 3.45 8.85 13.39
N TYR A 499 2.49 8.88 12.47
CA TYR A 499 2.31 9.97 11.52
C TYR A 499 0.86 10.40 11.48
N ILE A 500 0.62 11.71 11.52
CA ILE A 500 -0.74 12.28 11.48
C ILE A 500 -0.79 13.38 10.42
N GLY A 501 -1.58 13.17 9.38
CA GLY A 501 -1.81 14.14 8.32
C GLY A 501 -2.90 15.13 8.70
N VAL A 502 -2.55 16.41 8.72
CA VAL A 502 -3.46 17.55 8.99
C VAL A 502 -3.56 18.48 7.79
N GLY A 503 -3.63 17.93 6.59
CA GLY A 503 -3.76 18.69 5.35
C GLY A 503 -2.98 18.09 4.17
N PRO A 504 -3.18 18.65 2.96
CA PRO A 504 -2.61 18.09 1.73
C PRO A 504 -1.14 18.44 1.50
N GLY A 505 -0.67 19.56 2.05
CA GLY A 505 0.71 20.04 1.85
C GLY A 505 1.75 19.11 2.47
N ARG A 506 2.96 19.11 1.88
CA ARG A 506 4.10 18.28 2.32
C ARG A 506 4.42 18.42 3.81
N ASN A 507 4.46 19.68 4.28
CA ASN A 507 4.78 20.01 5.67
C ASN A 507 3.60 19.83 6.65
N ALA A 508 2.40 19.50 6.17
CA ALA A 508 1.21 19.31 7.02
C ALA A 508 1.14 17.89 7.61
N LEU A 509 2.24 17.44 8.22
CA LEU A 509 2.38 16.12 8.84
C LEU A 509 2.94 16.31 10.25
N ILE A 510 2.26 15.76 11.25
CA ILE A 510 2.75 15.67 12.62
C ILE A 510 3.45 14.31 12.74
N VAL A 511 4.68 14.30 13.24
CA VAL A 511 5.36 13.06 13.64
C VAL A 511 5.19 12.89 15.15
N LYS A 512 4.57 11.77 15.54
CA LYS A 512 4.31 11.39 16.92
C LYS A 512 5.36 10.35 17.32
N SER A 513 6.20 10.73 18.28
CA SER A 513 7.28 9.92 18.86
C SER A 513 6.89 9.36 20.21
#